data_AF-A0A852YEG4-F1
#
_entry.id   AF-A0A852YEG4-F1
#
_cell.length_a   1.000
_cell.length_b   1.000
_cell.length_c   1.000
_cell.angle_alpha   90.00
_cell.angle_beta   90.00
_cell.angle_gamma   90.00
#
_symmetry.space_group_name_H-M   'P 1'
#
loop_
_entity.id
_entity.type
_entity.pdbx_description
1 polymer ?
#
loop_
_entity_poly.entity_id
_entity_poly.type
_entity_poly.pdbx_seq_one_letter_code
_entity_poly.pdbx_strand_id
1 'polypeptide(L)'
;MSLSTSPVRSRRAGLATAIAAATLALTFGAVTSSASAADLSSGHVDYVSVAANGASALKLGSNYEDTAWVAASTYTLKVPSTSGASGTGYILPESSAEAASRGVPFAGFSGDESLRSVGFVAGDAVTIKLDSVTFAPAAGVTGTGTVAVTQGGAAWYGAAGSSHTFTITGTADEAFHQHAKWVFSKAGTYTLKFSATGKGKSAGSTTYTVKAGV
;
A
#
# COMPACT_ATOMS: atom_id res chain seq x y z
N MET A 1 -27.62 -72.94 61.84
CA MET A 1 -28.15 -73.69 60.68
C MET A 1 -28.26 -72.75 59.50
N SER A 2 -27.35 -72.85 58.54
CA SER A 2 -27.58 -72.84 57.09
C SER A 2 -26.22 -72.72 56.40
N LEU A 3 -25.84 -73.77 55.67
CA LEU A 3 -24.64 -73.89 54.85
C LEU A 3 -24.95 -73.36 53.45
N SER A 4 -23.98 -72.71 52.78
CA SER A 4 -23.81 -72.93 51.34
C SER A 4 -22.40 -72.59 50.84
N THR A 5 -21.78 -73.64 50.32
CA THR A 5 -20.64 -73.79 49.40
C THR A 5 -20.86 -72.99 48.09
N SER A 6 -19.92 -72.65 47.20
CA SER A 6 -18.54 -73.02 46.90
C SER A 6 -18.03 -72.09 45.74
N PRO A 7 -16.77 -72.21 45.28
CA PRO A 7 -15.95 -71.14 44.68
C PRO A 7 -15.93 -71.16 43.14
N VAL A 8 -15.06 -70.33 42.50
CA VAL A 8 -14.06 -70.74 41.48
C VAL A 8 -13.41 -69.56 40.71
N ARG A 9 -12.06 -69.64 40.56
CA ARG A 9 -11.14 -69.08 39.51
C ARG A 9 -10.97 -67.55 39.39
N SER A 10 -9.84 -67.01 38.92
CA SER A 10 -8.44 -67.40 38.68
C SER A 10 -7.76 -66.15 38.08
N ARG A 11 -6.48 -65.88 38.41
CA ARG A 11 -5.37 -65.41 37.52
C ARG A 11 -5.64 -64.19 36.60
N ARG A 12 -4.77 -63.18 36.43
CA ARG A 12 -3.31 -63.06 36.55
C ARG A 12 -2.94 -61.59 36.23
N ALA A 13 -1.88 -61.11 36.87
CA ALA A 13 -0.76 -60.31 36.36
C ALA A 13 -0.98 -59.09 35.42
N GLY A 14 -0.27 -58.00 35.74
CA GLY A 14 0.07 -56.92 34.79
C GLY A 14 1.09 -55.95 35.38
N LEU A 15 2.35 -56.10 34.96
CA LEU A 15 3.48 -55.18 35.19
C LEU A 15 3.14 -53.76 34.68
N ALA A 16 3.41 -52.72 35.47
CA ALA A 16 3.33 -51.33 35.04
C ALA A 16 4.72 -50.85 34.57
N THR A 17 4.84 -50.57 33.28
CA THR A 17 6.03 -49.94 32.66
C THR A 17 5.76 -48.44 32.57
N ALA A 18 6.56 -47.63 33.26
CA ALA A 18 6.50 -46.17 33.16
C ALA A 18 7.27 -45.70 31.91
N ILE A 19 6.59 -45.00 31.00
CA ILE A 19 7.20 -44.30 29.87
C ILE A 19 7.41 -42.84 30.29
N ALA A 20 8.67 -42.42 30.40
CA ALA A 20 9.03 -41.01 30.53
C ALA A 20 8.97 -40.36 29.14
N ALA A 21 8.04 -39.43 28.93
CA ALA A 21 7.95 -38.63 27.72
C ALA A 21 8.90 -37.41 27.86
N ALA A 22 9.93 -37.35 27.01
CA ALA A 22 10.74 -36.15 26.85
C ALA A 22 10.09 -35.23 25.81
N THR A 23 9.59 -34.08 26.25
CA THR A 23 9.06 -33.02 25.38
C THR A 23 10.22 -32.19 24.83
N LEU A 24 10.55 -32.37 23.56
CA LEU A 24 11.45 -31.48 22.82
C LEU A 24 10.65 -30.27 22.33
N ALA A 25 10.82 -29.11 22.98
CA ALA A 25 10.20 -27.87 22.55
C ALA A 25 10.96 -27.29 21.34
N LEU A 26 10.42 -27.52 20.13
CA LEU A 26 10.85 -26.82 18.92
C LEU A 26 10.23 -25.40 18.93
N THR A 27 11.03 -24.40 19.27
CA THR A 27 10.67 -22.99 19.05
C THR A 27 10.77 -22.70 17.55
N PHE A 28 9.68 -22.91 16.81
CA PHE A 28 9.51 -22.32 15.49
C PHE A 28 9.28 -20.82 15.68
N GLY A 29 10.34 -20.03 15.52
CA GLY A 29 10.18 -18.60 15.30
C GLY A 29 9.30 -18.41 14.08
N ALA A 30 8.12 -17.84 14.26
CA ALA A 30 7.26 -17.44 13.16
C ALA A 30 8.01 -16.39 12.35
N VAL A 31 8.66 -16.84 11.27
CA VAL A 31 9.05 -15.94 10.19
C VAL A 31 7.75 -15.42 9.59
N THR A 32 7.35 -14.21 10.00
CA THR A 32 6.31 -13.49 9.27
C THR A 32 6.87 -13.21 7.89
N SER A 33 6.53 -14.05 6.92
CA SER A 33 6.73 -13.75 5.51
C SER A 33 5.92 -12.50 5.20
N SER A 34 6.55 -11.34 5.26
CA SER A 34 5.98 -10.13 4.70
C SER A 34 5.73 -10.42 3.22
N ALA A 35 4.46 -10.53 2.82
CA ALA A 35 4.12 -10.63 1.42
C ALA A 35 4.80 -9.47 0.69
N SER A 36 5.62 -9.79 -0.31
CA SER A 36 6.26 -8.76 -1.14
C SER A 36 5.16 -8.03 -1.91
N ALA A 37 5.26 -6.70 -1.98
CA ALA A 37 4.39 -5.89 -2.83
C ALA A 37 4.37 -6.46 -4.26
N ALA A 38 3.20 -6.49 -4.88
CA ALA A 38 3.06 -6.83 -6.29
C ALA A 38 3.65 -5.70 -7.14
N ASP A 39 4.40 -6.07 -8.17
CA ASP A 39 4.96 -5.11 -9.11
C ASP A 39 3.87 -4.68 -10.10
N LEU A 40 3.61 -3.37 -10.19
CA LEU A 40 2.63 -2.81 -11.12
C LEU A 40 3.35 -2.07 -12.25
N SER A 41 3.31 -2.63 -13.45
CA SER A 41 3.98 -2.13 -14.65
C SER A 41 3.06 -1.44 -15.65
N SER A 42 1.74 -1.54 -15.48
CA SER A 42 0.74 -0.96 -16.37
C SER A 42 -0.62 -0.89 -15.66
N GLY A 43 -1.60 -0.25 -16.28
CA GLY A 43 -2.97 -0.16 -15.73
C GLY A 43 -3.23 1.15 -14.98
N HIS A 44 -4.47 1.35 -14.55
CA HIS A 44 -4.93 2.51 -13.77
C HIS A 44 -4.71 2.26 -12.27
N VAL A 45 -4.19 3.28 -11.58
CA VAL A 45 -4.03 3.23 -10.13
C VAL A 45 -4.14 4.63 -9.53
N ASP A 46 -5.04 4.83 -8.58
CA ASP A 46 -4.96 5.95 -7.66
C ASP A 46 -3.94 5.61 -6.58
N TYR A 47 -2.70 5.90 -6.93
CA TYR A 47 -1.55 5.43 -6.18
C TYR A 47 -1.57 5.95 -4.75
N VAL A 48 -1.99 7.19 -4.55
CA VAL A 48 -2.22 7.77 -3.22
C VAL A 48 -3.71 8.06 -3.05
N SER A 49 -4.41 7.18 -2.34
CA SER A 49 -5.84 7.30 -2.05
C SER A 49 -6.11 7.56 -0.57
N VAL A 50 -6.93 8.58 -0.28
CA VAL A 50 -7.35 8.96 1.07
C VAL A 50 -8.73 8.36 1.37
N ALA A 51 -8.87 7.66 2.48
CA ALA A 51 -10.14 7.10 2.92
C ALA A 51 -10.43 7.42 4.39
N ALA A 52 -11.69 7.24 4.80
CA ALA A 52 -12.05 7.32 6.21
C ALA A 52 -11.41 6.16 7.01
N ASN A 53 -10.99 6.45 8.23
CA ASN A 53 -10.52 5.46 9.20
C ASN A 53 -11.35 5.57 10.48
N GLY A 54 -12.56 4.99 10.44
CA GLY A 54 -13.59 5.27 11.43
C GLY A 54 -14.01 6.74 11.41
N ALA A 55 -14.79 7.17 12.41
CA ALA A 55 -15.43 8.48 12.42
C ALA A 55 -14.46 9.68 12.57
N SER A 56 -13.24 9.46 13.09
CA SER A 56 -12.38 10.53 13.59
C SER A 56 -11.01 10.63 12.92
N ALA A 57 -10.66 9.72 12.03
CA ALA A 57 -9.35 9.70 11.39
C ALA A 57 -9.45 9.44 9.89
N LEU A 58 -8.34 9.68 9.19
CA LEU A 58 -8.14 9.30 7.80
C LEU A 58 -7.12 8.15 7.73
N LYS A 59 -7.08 7.46 6.59
CA LYS A 59 -6.02 6.53 6.23
C LYS A 59 -5.60 6.75 4.79
N LEU A 60 -4.38 6.31 4.47
CA LEU A 60 -3.79 6.36 3.14
C LEU A 60 -3.53 4.96 2.62
N GLY A 61 -3.81 4.76 1.33
CA GLY A 61 -3.65 3.50 0.63
C GLY A 61 -3.61 3.73 -0.87
N SER A 62 -4.07 2.75 -1.63
CA SER A 62 -4.18 2.84 -3.09
C SER A 62 -5.53 2.27 -3.54
N ASN A 63 -6.02 2.76 -4.68
CA ASN A 63 -7.11 2.14 -5.42
C ASN A 63 -6.56 1.69 -6.79
N TYR A 64 -6.85 0.46 -7.22
CA TYR A 64 -6.33 -0.11 -8.47
C TYR A 64 -7.50 -0.52 -9.37
N GLU A 65 -7.54 -0.06 -10.62
CA GLU A 65 -8.60 -0.40 -11.61
C GLU A 65 -10.03 -0.26 -11.03
N ASP A 66 -10.28 0.81 -10.27
CA ASP A 66 -11.56 1.07 -9.60
C ASP A 66 -12.05 -0.07 -8.69
N THR A 67 -11.12 -0.89 -8.16
CA THR A 67 -11.42 -1.97 -7.20
C THR A 67 -11.50 -1.46 -5.76
N ALA A 68 -11.53 -2.37 -4.79
CA ALA A 68 -11.55 -1.98 -3.39
C ALA A 68 -10.22 -1.33 -2.98
N TRP A 69 -10.31 -0.33 -2.11
CA TRP A 69 -9.15 0.28 -1.45
C TRP A 69 -8.23 -0.78 -0.83
N VAL A 70 -6.92 -0.67 -1.08
CA VAL A 70 -5.88 -1.56 -0.52
C VAL A 70 -4.81 -0.78 0.23
N ALA A 71 -4.02 -1.48 1.04
CA ALA A 71 -2.88 -0.88 1.72
C ALA A 71 -1.83 -0.36 0.72
N ALA A 72 -1.18 0.76 1.04
CA ALA A 72 -0.13 1.38 0.20
C ALA A 72 1.05 0.44 -0.14
N SER A 73 1.33 -0.54 0.71
CA SER A 73 2.37 -1.55 0.49
C SER A 73 1.97 -2.66 -0.48
N THR A 74 0.74 -2.65 -0.99
CA THR A 74 0.24 -3.71 -1.89
C THR A 74 0.96 -3.66 -3.25
N TYR A 75 1.25 -2.46 -3.75
CA TYR A 75 1.83 -2.26 -5.07
C TYR A 75 3.15 -1.50 -5.01
N THR A 76 4.11 -1.95 -5.83
CA THR A 76 5.31 -1.17 -6.19
C THR A 76 5.18 -0.76 -7.65
N LEU A 77 5.16 0.55 -7.93
CA LEU A 77 5.12 1.01 -9.32
C LEU A 77 6.45 0.75 -10.02
N LYS A 78 6.38 0.24 -11.25
CA LYS A 78 7.52 0.07 -12.15
C LYS A 78 7.47 1.12 -13.23
N VAL A 79 8.56 1.89 -13.34
CA VAL A 79 8.65 3.02 -14.26
C VAL A 79 9.86 2.80 -15.17
N PRO A 80 9.71 2.07 -16.27
CA PRO A 80 10.78 1.93 -17.25
C PRO A 80 11.12 3.29 -17.87
N SER A 81 12.32 3.41 -18.44
CA SER A 81 12.64 4.56 -19.27
C SER A 81 11.87 4.45 -20.58
N THR A 82 11.00 5.41 -20.85
CA THR A 82 10.18 5.45 -22.06
C THR A 82 10.27 6.83 -22.71
N SER A 83 9.94 6.92 -23.99
CA SER A 83 9.81 8.17 -24.74
C SER A 83 8.34 8.42 -25.12
N GLY A 84 7.96 9.69 -25.27
CA GLY A 84 6.58 10.07 -25.59
C GLY A 84 6.38 11.58 -25.62
N ALA A 85 5.11 12.01 -25.71
CA ALA A 85 4.74 13.42 -25.71
C ALA A 85 5.18 14.14 -24.43
N SER A 86 5.18 13.43 -23.29
CA SER A 86 5.70 13.92 -22.02
C SER A 86 7.25 13.96 -21.93
N GLY A 87 7.96 13.55 -22.98
CA GLY A 87 9.42 13.49 -23.06
C GLY A 87 10.00 12.09 -22.84
N THR A 88 11.33 12.03 -22.76
CA THR A 88 12.10 10.79 -22.51
C THR A 88 12.57 10.71 -21.07
N GLY A 89 12.36 9.56 -20.43
CA GLY A 89 12.85 9.28 -19.07
C GLY A 89 11.93 8.34 -18.31
N TYR A 90 12.08 8.33 -16.98
CA TYR A 90 11.23 7.57 -16.07
C TYR A 90 9.98 8.38 -15.73
N ILE A 91 8.96 8.28 -16.58
CA ILE A 91 7.78 9.15 -16.54
C ILE A 91 6.50 8.33 -16.50
N LEU A 92 5.60 8.68 -15.58
CA LEU A 92 4.19 8.28 -15.59
C LEU A 92 3.38 9.46 -16.14
N PRO A 93 2.75 9.34 -17.32
CA PRO A 93 2.02 10.45 -17.93
C PRO A 93 0.76 10.87 -17.18
N GLU A 94 0.32 12.09 -17.41
CA GLU A 94 -0.96 12.61 -16.88
C GLU A 94 -2.19 12.15 -17.67
N SER A 95 -2.01 11.52 -18.85
CA SER A 95 -3.10 10.97 -19.65
C SER A 95 -3.05 9.45 -19.72
N SER A 96 -4.21 8.81 -19.60
CA SER A 96 -4.35 7.35 -19.69
C SER A 96 -3.91 6.82 -21.05
N ALA A 97 -4.24 7.53 -22.13
CA ALA A 97 -3.84 7.15 -23.49
C ALA A 97 -2.32 7.13 -23.66
N GLU A 98 -1.60 8.14 -23.15
CA GLU A 98 -0.14 8.15 -23.21
C GLU A 98 0.45 7.03 -22.33
N ALA A 99 -0.05 6.85 -21.10
CA ALA A 99 0.40 5.80 -20.20
C ALA A 99 0.25 4.40 -20.82
N ALA A 100 -0.91 4.12 -21.43
CA ALA A 100 -1.17 2.88 -22.15
C ALA A 100 -0.22 2.70 -23.34
N SER A 101 -0.02 3.75 -24.16
CA SER A 101 0.89 3.67 -25.32
C SER A 101 2.35 3.42 -24.92
N ARG A 102 2.76 3.87 -23.73
CA ARG A 102 4.11 3.69 -23.18
C ARG A 102 4.25 2.39 -22.39
N GLY A 103 3.16 1.67 -22.13
CA GLY A 103 3.17 0.48 -21.29
C GLY A 103 3.65 0.78 -19.87
N VAL A 104 3.18 1.90 -19.29
CA VAL A 104 3.50 2.30 -17.91
C VAL A 104 2.22 2.48 -17.09
N PRO A 105 2.29 2.46 -15.75
CA PRO A 105 1.13 2.74 -14.92
C PRO A 105 0.55 4.14 -15.17
N PHE A 106 -0.77 4.26 -15.13
CA PHE A 106 -1.48 5.52 -15.11
C PHE A 106 -1.81 5.86 -13.66
N ALA A 107 -0.92 6.64 -13.02
CA ALA A 107 -0.95 6.87 -11.57
C ALA A 107 -1.64 8.19 -11.19
N GLY A 108 -2.51 8.15 -10.19
CA GLY A 108 -3.31 9.27 -9.72
C GLY A 108 -3.39 9.42 -8.22
N PHE A 109 -4.28 10.31 -7.81
CA PHE A 109 -4.67 10.60 -6.44
C PHE A 109 -6.19 10.55 -6.35
N SER A 110 -6.71 9.90 -5.32
CA SER A 110 -8.15 9.86 -5.09
C SER A 110 -8.54 10.05 -3.63
N GLY A 111 -9.81 10.37 -3.44
CA GLY A 111 -10.49 10.32 -2.17
C GLY A 111 -11.61 9.29 -2.27
N ASP A 112 -11.56 8.26 -1.44
CA ASP A 112 -12.56 7.20 -1.39
C ASP A 112 -13.94 7.76 -0.93
N GLU A 113 -15.02 7.17 -1.42
CA GLU A 113 -16.39 7.59 -1.08
C GLU A 113 -16.67 7.58 0.43
N SER A 114 -15.96 6.76 1.21
CA SER A 114 -16.08 6.69 2.68
C SER A 114 -15.81 8.02 3.37
N LEU A 115 -15.11 8.97 2.74
CA LEU A 115 -14.95 10.32 3.28
C LEU A 115 -16.30 11.00 3.55
N ARG A 116 -17.33 10.71 2.74
CA ARG A 116 -18.68 11.24 2.92
C ARG A 116 -19.34 10.71 4.19
N SER A 117 -19.09 9.45 4.52
CA SER A 117 -19.61 8.82 5.75
C SER A 117 -19.09 9.48 7.03
N VAL A 118 -17.96 10.20 6.94
CA VAL A 118 -17.35 10.94 8.05
C VAL A 118 -17.50 12.46 7.88
N GLY A 119 -18.46 12.85 7.06
CA GLY A 119 -19.00 14.20 6.95
C GLY A 119 -18.33 15.10 5.92
N PHE A 120 -17.41 14.61 5.08
CA PHE A 120 -16.94 15.44 3.96
C PHE A 120 -18.08 15.67 2.96
N VAL A 121 -18.23 16.90 2.49
CA VAL A 121 -19.22 17.29 1.47
C VAL A 121 -18.53 17.99 0.29
N ALA A 122 -19.26 18.16 -0.81
CA ALA A 122 -18.76 18.90 -1.97
C ALA A 122 -18.26 20.29 -1.56
N GLY A 123 -17.06 20.66 -2.03
CA GLY A 123 -16.38 21.90 -1.66
C GLY A 123 -15.47 21.80 -0.43
N ASP A 124 -15.57 20.74 0.38
CA ASP A 124 -14.55 20.47 1.41
C ASP A 124 -13.19 20.15 0.76
N ALA A 125 -12.14 20.27 1.56
CA ALA A 125 -10.77 20.11 1.12
C ALA A 125 -10.05 18.98 1.87
N VAL A 126 -9.24 18.22 1.13
CA VAL A 126 -8.25 17.28 1.66
C VAL A 126 -6.88 17.71 1.16
N THR A 127 -5.97 18.00 2.08
CA THR A 127 -4.57 18.30 1.77
C THR A 127 -3.74 17.05 1.95
N ILE A 128 -3.01 16.66 0.89
CA ILE A 128 -2.02 15.58 0.93
C ILE A 128 -0.64 16.22 0.91
N LYS A 129 0.25 15.78 1.81
CA LYS A 129 1.61 16.26 1.95
C LYS A 129 2.60 15.15 1.64
N LEU A 130 3.61 15.45 0.83
CA LEU A 130 4.79 14.60 0.64
C LEU A 130 5.75 14.84 1.79
N ASP A 131 5.76 13.96 2.79
CA ASP A 131 6.58 14.10 3.99
C ASP A 131 8.06 13.82 3.73
N SER A 132 8.37 12.81 2.92
CA SER A 132 9.75 12.43 2.62
C SER A 132 9.89 11.79 1.24
N VAL A 133 11.05 12.04 0.63
CA VAL A 133 11.54 11.33 -0.55
C VAL A 133 12.90 10.76 -0.20
N THR A 134 13.03 9.44 -0.19
CA THR A 134 14.34 8.78 -0.10
C THR A 134 14.61 7.99 -1.37
N PHE A 135 15.87 7.93 -1.76
CA PHE A 135 16.30 7.31 -3.01
C PHE A 135 17.46 6.35 -2.76
N ALA A 136 17.30 5.12 -3.23
CA ALA A 136 18.35 4.13 -3.34
C ALA A 136 18.72 3.96 -4.82
N PRO A 137 19.94 4.35 -5.25
CA PRO A 137 20.34 4.27 -6.65
C PRO A 137 20.38 2.82 -7.14
N ALA A 138 20.03 2.62 -8.41
CA ALA A 138 20.33 1.37 -9.11
C ALA A 138 21.86 1.20 -9.28
N ALA A 139 22.32 -0.01 -9.58
CA ALA A 139 23.73 -0.29 -9.81
C ALA A 139 24.31 0.65 -10.90
N GLY A 140 25.45 1.27 -10.61
CA GLY A 140 26.11 2.21 -11.52
C GLY A 140 25.50 3.63 -11.55
N VAL A 141 24.41 3.88 -10.83
CA VAL A 141 23.83 5.22 -10.70
C VAL A 141 24.46 5.95 -9.50
N THR A 142 24.91 7.18 -9.72
CA THR A 142 25.46 8.04 -8.66
C THR A 142 24.59 9.27 -8.42
N GLY A 143 24.72 9.86 -7.24
CA GLY A 143 23.99 11.05 -6.81
C GLY A 143 22.59 10.77 -6.25
N THR A 144 21.82 11.83 -6.06
CA THR A 144 20.46 11.76 -5.53
C THR A 144 19.42 11.73 -6.65
N GLY A 145 18.37 10.93 -6.47
CA GLY A 145 17.18 10.93 -7.29
C GLY A 145 16.14 11.89 -6.71
N THR A 146 15.42 12.57 -7.59
CA THR A 146 14.32 13.48 -7.28
C THR A 146 13.04 13.02 -7.95
N VAL A 147 11.90 13.46 -7.43
CA VAL A 147 10.57 13.23 -7.99
C VAL A 147 9.90 14.59 -8.22
N ALA A 148 9.26 14.75 -9.36
CA ALA A 148 8.40 15.89 -9.66
C ALA A 148 7.03 15.39 -10.10
N VAL A 149 5.97 15.97 -9.53
CA VAL A 149 4.58 15.67 -9.87
C VAL A 149 3.90 16.97 -10.30
N THR A 150 3.34 16.96 -11.50
CA THR A 150 2.72 18.13 -12.13
C THR A 150 1.42 17.77 -12.81
N GLN A 151 0.43 18.65 -12.80
CA GLN A 151 -0.80 18.50 -13.58
C GLN A 151 -1.06 19.78 -14.38
N GLY A 152 -1.28 19.67 -15.69
CA GLY A 152 -1.58 20.83 -16.55
C GLY A 152 -0.49 21.92 -16.49
N GLY A 153 0.76 21.52 -16.22
CA GLY A 153 1.91 22.42 -16.03
C GLY A 153 2.09 22.98 -14.61
N ALA A 154 1.11 22.85 -13.72
CA ALA A 154 1.23 23.27 -12.33
C ALA A 154 2.00 22.23 -11.50
N ALA A 155 2.95 22.68 -10.68
CA ALA A 155 3.69 21.81 -9.77
C ALA A 155 2.86 21.47 -8.52
N TRP A 156 2.72 20.17 -8.24
CA TRP A 156 2.05 19.68 -7.03
C TRP A 156 3.06 19.24 -5.98
N TYR A 157 4.05 18.46 -6.40
CA TYR A 157 5.10 17.96 -5.51
C TYR A 157 6.45 18.04 -6.22
N GLY A 158 7.45 18.62 -5.55
CA GLY A 158 8.82 18.69 -6.07
C GLY A 158 9.90 18.31 -5.05
N ALA A 159 9.55 18.30 -3.77
CA ALA A 159 10.42 17.89 -2.68
C ALA A 159 9.60 17.46 -1.45
N ALA A 160 10.28 16.87 -0.47
CA ALA A 160 9.71 16.70 0.87
C ALA A 160 9.24 18.05 1.43
N GLY A 161 8.06 18.06 2.04
CA GLY A 161 7.37 19.26 2.52
C GLY A 161 6.34 19.83 1.55
N SER A 162 6.37 19.47 0.25
CA SER A 162 5.34 19.89 -0.71
C SER A 162 3.97 19.33 -0.33
N SER A 163 2.92 20.09 -0.58
CA SER A 163 1.53 19.67 -0.35
C SER A 163 0.62 20.16 -1.46
N HIS A 164 -0.40 19.36 -1.78
CA HIS A 164 -1.47 19.73 -2.69
C HIS A 164 -2.83 19.54 -2.02
N THR A 165 -3.77 20.42 -2.32
CA THR A 165 -5.13 20.38 -1.77
C THR A 165 -6.11 19.99 -2.85
N PHE A 166 -6.79 18.87 -2.63
CA PHE A 166 -7.86 18.36 -3.48
C PHE A 166 -9.21 18.81 -2.92
N THR A 167 -10.10 19.21 -3.82
CA THR A 167 -11.48 19.59 -3.50
C THR A 167 -12.41 18.42 -3.74
N ILE A 168 -13.31 18.16 -2.79
CA ILE A 168 -14.35 17.14 -2.91
C ILE A 168 -15.36 17.58 -4.00
N THR A 169 -15.58 16.75 -5.03
CA THR A 169 -16.30 17.12 -6.26
C THR A 169 -17.80 16.79 -6.25
N GLY A 170 -18.30 16.07 -5.25
CA GLY A 170 -19.74 15.79 -5.09
C GLY A 170 -20.28 14.58 -5.85
N THR A 171 -19.47 13.88 -6.66
CA THR A 171 -19.85 12.67 -7.41
C THR A 171 -19.92 11.41 -6.53
N ALA A 172 -20.69 10.39 -6.93
CA ALA A 172 -20.97 9.23 -6.07
C ALA A 172 -19.76 8.28 -5.94
N ASP A 173 -19.01 8.05 -7.02
CA ASP A 173 -18.05 6.95 -7.09
C ASP A 173 -16.77 7.23 -6.31
N GLU A 174 -16.31 8.49 -6.31
CA GLU A 174 -15.18 8.94 -5.50
C GLU A 174 -15.41 10.38 -5.01
N ALA A 175 -14.81 10.70 -3.87
CA ALA A 175 -14.85 12.02 -3.28
C ALA A 175 -14.04 13.03 -4.09
N PHE A 176 -12.92 12.61 -4.68
CA PHE A 176 -12.18 13.30 -5.73
C PHE A 176 -11.32 12.29 -6.48
N HIS A 177 -10.96 12.59 -7.72
CA HIS A 177 -10.12 11.74 -8.57
C HIS A 177 -9.30 12.61 -9.52
N GLN A 178 -7.98 12.54 -9.46
CA GLN A 178 -7.12 13.29 -10.36
C GLN A 178 -5.82 12.57 -10.68
N HIS A 179 -5.46 12.59 -11.97
CA HIS A 179 -4.17 12.14 -12.44
C HIS A 179 -3.20 13.30 -12.68
N ALA A 180 -1.92 13.01 -12.52
CA ALA A 180 -0.82 13.94 -12.70
C ALA A 180 0.36 13.22 -13.37
N LYS A 181 1.23 14.00 -14.00
CA LYS A 181 2.49 13.50 -14.54
C LYS A 181 3.50 13.34 -13.41
N TRP A 182 4.10 12.16 -13.29
CA TRP A 182 5.20 11.89 -12.36
C TRP A 182 6.49 11.74 -13.14
N VAL A 183 7.55 12.41 -12.72
CA VAL A 183 8.88 12.34 -13.32
C VAL A 183 9.89 11.96 -12.25
N PHE A 184 10.63 10.88 -12.48
CA PHE A 184 11.73 10.44 -11.64
C PHE A 184 13.05 10.72 -12.36
N SER A 185 14.00 11.38 -11.68
CA SER A 185 15.20 11.90 -12.35
C SER A 185 16.31 10.86 -12.59
N LYS A 186 16.28 9.71 -11.91
CA LYS A 186 17.31 8.66 -12.00
C LYS A 186 16.72 7.27 -11.82
N ALA A 187 17.39 6.26 -12.37
CA ALA A 187 17.06 4.86 -12.09
C ALA A 187 17.40 4.49 -10.65
N GLY A 188 16.51 3.76 -10.00
CA GLY A 188 16.63 3.36 -8.59
C GLY A 188 15.28 3.17 -7.92
N THR A 189 15.32 2.95 -6.61
CA THR A 189 14.11 2.81 -5.79
C THR A 189 13.85 4.11 -5.04
N TYR A 190 12.67 4.67 -5.26
CA TYR A 190 12.13 5.81 -4.53
C TYR A 190 11.19 5.30 -3.46
N THR A 191 11.39 5.77 -2.23
CA THR A 191 10.44 5.58 -1.13
C THR A 191 9.85 6.94 -0.81
N LEU A 192 8.56 7.08 -1.10
CA LEU A 192 7.78 8.29 -0.89
C LEU A 192 6.93 8.09 0.35
N LYS A 193 6.85 9.10 1.21
CA LYS A 193 5.91 9.08 2.33
C LYS A 193 4.93 10.22 2.22
N PHE A 194 3.65 9.90 2.33
CA PHE A 194 2.59 10.89 2.30
C PHE A 194 1.79 10.90 3.60
N SER A 195 1.32 12.06 4.02
CA SER A 195 0.30 12.25 5.04
C SER A 195 -0.87 13.02 4.47
N ALA A 196 -2.03 12.97 5.14
CA ALA A 196 -3.22 13.70 4.70
C ALA A 196 -3.93 14.37 5.88
N THR A 197 -4.55 15.51 5.62
CA THR A 197 -5.39 16.23 6.57
C THR A 197 -6.61 16.80 5.88
N GLY A 198 -7.75 16.81 6.58
CA GLY A 198 -8.97 17.42 6.08
C GLY A 198 -10.05 17.41 7.15
N LYS A 199 -10.84 18.48 7.26
CA LYS A 199 -11.96 18.59 8.19
C LYS A 199 -11.63 18.17 9.64
N GLY A 200 -10.49 18.60 10.15
CA GLY A 200 -10.01 18.27 11.51
C GLY A 200 -9.57 16.82 11.72
N LYS A 201 -9.49 16.01 10.65
CA LYS A 201 -9.02 14.63 10.66
C LYS A 201 -7.65 14.53 9.99
N SER A 202 -6.90 13.48 10.31
CA SER A 202 -5.58 13.24 9.74
C SER A 202 -5.30 11.76 9.49
N ALA A 203 -4.42 11.51 8.52
CA ALA A 203 -3.73 10.25 8.30
C ALA A 203 -2.24 10.46 8.59
N GLY A 204 -1.65 9.54 9.35
CA GLY A 204 -0.21 9.50 9.56
C GLY A 204 0.57 9.21 8.28
N SER A 205 1.88 9.39 8.35
CA SER A 205 2.77 9.21 7.19
C SER A 205 2.78 7.75 6.72
N THR A 206 2.42 7.52 5.46
CA THR A 206 2.27 6.21 4.83
C THR A 206 3.26 6.07 3.67
N THR A 207 3.90 4.90 3.57
CA THR A 207 5.01 4.66 2.64
C THR A 207 4.54 4.04 1.33
N TYR A 208 5.07 4.55 0.22
CA TYR A 208 4.84 4.13 -1.15
C TYR A 208 6.19 3.89 -1.83
N THR A 209 6.29 2.84 -2.66
CA THR A 209 7.56 2.45 -3.30
C THR A 209 7.46 2.49 -4.82
N VAL A 210 8.36 3.22 -5.46
CA VAL A 210 8.47 3.28 -6.93
C VAL A 210 9.85 2.81 -7.34
N LYS A 211 9.94 1.93 -8.34
CA LYS A 211 11.21 1.52 -8.96
C LYS A 211 11.28 2.11 -10.37
N ALA A 212 12.21 3.03 -10.57
CA ALA A 212 12.49 3.67 -11.84
C ALA A 212 13.66 2.96 -12.56
N GLY A 213 13.54 2.77 -13.87
CA GLY A 213 14.58 2.15 -14.71
C GLY A 213 14.69 0.64 -14.57
N VAL A 214 13.55 -0.03 -14.34
CA VAL A 214 13.41 -1.48 -14.23
C VAL A 214 12.36 -2.00 -15.21
#